data_AF-A0A2G2PUZ4-F1
#
_entry.id   AF-A0A2G2PUZ4-F1
#
_cell.length_a   1.000
_cell.length_b   1.000
_cell.length_c   1.000
_cell.angle_alpha   90.00
_cell.angle_beta   90.00
_cell.angle_gamma   90.00
#
_symmetry.space_group_name_H-M   'P 1'
#
loop_
_entity.id
_entity.type
_entity.pdbx_description
1 polymer ?
#
loop_
_entity_poly.entity_id
_entity_poly.type
_entity_poly.pdbx_seq_one_letter_code
_entity_poly.pdbx_strand_id
1 'polypeptide(L)'
;MINLTKLKKQKELTFSNNKVVKDLKSAVALWLEDNGEYSFAHRSLQEYFAALFVKNLNPNENKRIYDKIIDRFSKIRRLNEVKNFLSLLEEMDTLNFKRHYYLPLLLELRKQIDDSNDENLFNTFIKFFAQGVILHSHKGGERYYPDVRINEDTVYKAIYIHLPFTIKLNDILRDVIRDDSNKVTDGNDELKLDKGRGKNRVVPYINFDKDLPFEFKDICFNKVISLGTEFSLHINKEIKDTEKFIEKSIEIDKDFVDLI
;
A
#
# COMPACT_ATOMS: atom_id res chain seq x y z
N MET A 1 20.76 -5.43 15.60
CA MET A 1 22.11 -5.91 15.98
C MET A 1 22.33 -7.30 15.39
N ILE A 2 23.33 -7.47 14.50
CA ILE A 2 23.63 -8.76 13.84
C ILE A 2 24.51 -9.61 14.76
N ASN A 3 24.07 -10.82 15.13
CA ASN A 3 24.81 -11.72 16.02
C ASN A 3 25.59 -12.78 15.21
N LEU A 4 26.84 -12.46 14.86
CA LEU A 4 27.72 -13.31 14.05
C LEU A 4 28.03 -14.68 14.68
N THR A 5 27.97 -14.76 16.01
CA THR A 5 28.19 -16.00 16.77
C THR A 5 27.05 -17.00 16.56
N LYS A 6 25.82 -16.51 16.40
CA LYS A 6 24.63 -17.34 16.11
C LYS A 6 24.66 -17.89 14.68
N LEU A 7 25.14 -17.09 13.72
CA LEU A 7 25.30 -17.48 12.31
C LEU A 7 26.28 -18.65 12.11
N LYS A 8 27.44 -18.62 12.80
CA LYS A 8 28.41 -19.72 12.76
C LYS A 8 27.81 -21.07 13.12
N LYS A 9 26.99 -21.09 14.17
CA LYS A 9 26.33 -22.32 14.65
C LYS A 9 25.26 -22.84 13.69
N GLN A 10 24.53 -21.97 12.99
CA GLN A 10 23.43 -22.39 12.12
C GLN A 10 23.87 -22.85 10.73
N LYS A 11 25.04 -22.41 10.25
CA LYS A 11 25.50 -22.64 8.87
C LYS A 11 26.82 -23.43 8.78
N GLU A 12 27.35 -23.91 9.91
CA GLU A 12 28.64 -24.62 10.01
C GLU A 12 29.84 -23.87 9.37
N LEU A 13 29.76 -22.54 9.36
CA LEU A 13 30.77 -21.70 8.73
C LEU A 13 31.96 -21.42 9.68
N THR A 14 33.17 -21.58 9.18
CA THR A 14 34.41 -21.21 9.88
C THR A 14 34.96 -19.87 9.38
N PHE A 15 34.86 -18.82 10.20
CA PHE A 15 35.44 -17.52 9.89
C PHE A 15 35.83 -16.75 11.16
N SER A 16 36.70 -15.73 11.04
CA SER A 16 36.97 -14.79 12.13
C SER A 16 36.01 -13.62 12.08
N ASN A 17 35.28 -13.34 13.17
CA ASN A 17 34.31 -12.25 13.22
C ASN A 17 34.97 -10.90 12.87
N ASN A 18 36.18 -10.67 13.40
CA ASN A 18 36.91 -9.43 13.17
C ASN A 18 37.37 -9.27 11.72
N LYS A 19 37.70 -10.38 11.03
CA LYS A 19 38.06 -10.35 9.61
C LYS A 19 36.84 -10.06 8.74
N VAL A 20 35.72 -10.74 9.00
CA VAL A 20 34.45 -10.48 8.28
C VAL A 20 33.98 -9.04 8.47
N VAL A 21 34.03 -8.53 9.70
CA VAL A 21 33.71 -7.12 9.98
C VAL A 21 34.64 -6.17 9.23
N LYS A 22 35.95 -6.45 9.22
CA LYS A 22 36.93 -5.64 8.49
C LYS A 22 36.65 -5.65 6.99
N ASP A 23 36.31 -6.79 6.41
CA ASP A 23 36.01 -6.90 4.97
C ASP A 23 34.71 -6.14 4.63
N LEU A 24 33.66 -6.30 5.43
CA LEU A 24 32.38 -5.61 5.25
C LEU A 24 32.48 -4.09 5.45
N LYS A 25 33.43 -3.59 6.25
CA LYS A 25 33.68 -2.15 6.44
C LYS A 25 34.65 -1.56 5.41
N SER A 26 35.81 -2.17 5.26
CA SER A 26 36.95 -1.54 4.58
C SER A 26 37.08 -1.98 3.12
N ALA A 27 36.70 -3.22 2.79
CA ALA A 27 36.83 -3.73 1.42
C ALA A 27 35.55 -3.49 0.60
N VAL A 28 34.38 -3.68 1.22
CA VAL A 28 33.07 -3.61 0.53
C VAL A 28 32.27 -2.34 0.91
N ALA A 29 32.69 -1.61 1.96
CA ALA A 29 31.99 -0.42 2.48
C ALA A 29 30.48 -0.63 2.70
N LEU A 30 30.11 -1.84 3.11
CA LEU A 30 28.75 -2.32 3.22
C LEU A 30 28.14 -1.93 4.57
N TRP A 31 28.98 -1.91 5.62
CA TRP A 31 28.60 -1.49 6.96
C TRP A 31 29.39 -0.26 7.44
N LEU A 32 28.70 0.60 8.18
CA LEU A 32 29.29 1.66 9.00
C LEU A 32 29.32 1.20 10.45
N GLU A 33 30.34 1.64 11.20
CA GLU A 33 30.35 1.51 12.65
C GLU A 33 30.39 2.89 13.28
N ASP A 34 29.46 3.11 14.21
CA ASP A 34 29.42 4.28 15.07
C ASP A 34 29.32 3.78 16.52
N ASN A 35 30.33 4.10 17.35
CA ASN A 35 30.40 3.71 18.77
C ASN A 35 30.07 2.23 19.07
N GLY A 36 30.48 1.31 18.20
CA GLY A 36 30.26 -0.14 18.36
C GLY A 36 28.92 -0.65 17.83
N GLU A 37 28.07 0.23 17.29
CA GLU A 37 26.86 -0.15 16.56
C GLU A 37 27.14 -0.27 15.06
N TYR A 38 26.56 -1.31 14.44
CA TYR A 38 26.73 -1.60 13.01
C TYR A 38 25.45 -1.29 12.26
N SER A 39 25.55 -0.49 11.21
CA SER A 39 24.45 -0.13 10.31
C SER A 39 24.86 -0.33 8.85
N PHE A 40 23.89 -0.48 7.94
CA PHE A 40 24.19 -0.48 6.52
C PHE A 40 24.63 0.92 6.08
N ALA A 41 25.65 0.97 5.23
CA ALA A 41 26.16 2.24 4.70
C ALA A 41 25.14 2.98 3.83
N HIS A 42 24.21 2.25 3.21
CA HIS A 42 23.13 2.83 2.43
C HIS A 42 21.83 2.03 2.58
N ARG A 43 20.69 2.75 2.58
CA ARG A 43 19.36 2.16 2.71
C ARG A 43 19.04 1.15 1.60
N SER A 44 19.41 1.45 0.36
CA SER A 44 19.16 0.54 -0.76
C SER A 44 19.88 -0.80 -0.61
N LEU A 45 21.07 -0.83 0.02
CA LEU A 45 21.77 -2.07 0.32
C LEU A 45 21.02 -2.89 1.37
N GLN A 46 20.51 -2.24 2.42
CA GLN A 46 19.68 -2.91 3.41
C GLN A 46 18.43 -3.53 2.76
N GLU A 47 17.74 -2.79 1.89
CA GLU A 47 16.56 -3.26 1.17
C GLU A 47 16.88 -4.42 0.22
N TYR A 48 17.99 -4.34 -0.52
CA TYR A 48 18.47 -5.41 -1.39
C TYR A 48 18.78 -6.70 -0.61
N PHE A 49 19.58 -6.62 0.46
CA PHE A 49 19.91 -7.80 1.27
C PHE A 49 18.69 -8.36 2.00
N ALA A 50 17.74 -7.52 2.39
CA ALA A 50 16.46 -7.97 2.91
C ALA A 50 15.68 -8.76 1.84
N ALA A 51 15.57 -8.25 0.62
CA ALA A 51 14.87 -8.95 -0.46
C ALA A 51 15.56 -10.27 -0.84
N LEU A 52 16.90 -10.26 -0.91
CA LEU A 52 17.71 -11.46 -1.12
C LEU A 52 17.50 -12.49 -0.01
N PHE A 53 17.38 -12.05 1.25
CA PHE A 53 17.09 -12.94 2.37
C PHE A 53 15.74 -13.62 2.19
N VAL A 54 14.68 -12.87 1.85
CA VAL A 54 13.32 -13.42 1.64
C VAL A 54 13.31 -14.46 0.52
N LYS A 55 13.95 -14.17 -0.62
CA LYS A 55 14.07 -15.09 -1.76
C LYS A 55 14.66 -16.45 -1.37
N ASN A 56 15.66 -16.45 -0.49
CA ASN A 56 16.40 -17.66 -0.12
C ASN A 56 15.75 -18.46 1.03
N LEU A 57 14.55 -18.05 1.50
CA LEU A 57 13.80 -18.82 2.49
C LEU A 57 13.21 -20.08 1.87
N ASN A 58 13.05 -21.12 2.69
CA ASN A 58 12.27 -22.29 2.28
C ASN A 58 10.79 -21.90 2.05
N PRO A 59 10.01 -22.71 1.30
CA PRO A 59 8.64 -22.34 0.92
C PRO A 59 7.70 -21.99 2.09
N ASN A 60 7.81 -22.69 3.21
CA ASN A 60 6.96 -22.46 4.39
C ASN A 60 7.30 -21.13 5.10
N GLU A 61 8.59 -20.83 5.26
CA GLU A 61 9.04 -19.56 5.84
C GLU A 61 8.78 -18.38 4.91
N ASN A 62 8.88 -18.60 3.60
CA ASN A 62 8.64 -17.59 2.58
C ASN A 62 7.19 -17.05 2.67
N LYS A 63 6.18 -17.92 2.69
CA LYS A 63 4.78 -17.51 2.87
C LYS A 63 4.58 -16.73 4.18
N ARG A 64 5.08 -17.27 5.29
CA ARG A 64 4.96 -16.63 6.62
C ARG A 64 5.59 -15.24 6.66
N ILE A 65 6.67 -15.01 5.92
CA ILE A 65 7.29 -13.69 5.83
C ILE A 65 6.42 -12.73 5.02
N TYR A 66 5.83 -13.16 3.90
CA TYR A 66 4.89 -12.33 3.15
C TYR A 66 3.65 -11.95 3.98
N ASP A 67 3.10 -12.87 4.77
CA ASP A 67 1.99 -12.55 5.70
C ASP A 67 2.40 -11.44 6.70
N LYS A 68 3.63 -11.50 7.23
CA LYS A 68 4.17 -10.47 8.14
C LYS A 68 4.43 -9.15 7.42
N ILE A 69 4.88 -9.19 6.16
CA ILE A 69 5.10 -7.99 5.35
C ILE A 69 3.76 -7.27 5.15
N ILE A 70 2.72 -8.00 4.77
CA ILE A 70 1.36 -7.46 4.61
C ILE A 70 0.84 -6.86 5.93
N ASP A 71 0.91 -7.58 7.06
CA ASP A 71 0.49 -7.08 8.38
C ASP A 71 1.30 -5.88 8.85
N ARG A 72 2.58 -5.80 8.50
CA ARG A 72 3.41 -4.65 8.85
C ARG A 72 3.04 -3.43 8.00
N PHE A 73 2.76 -3.61 6.72
CA PHE A 73 2.45 -2.52 5.80
C PHE A 73 1.04 -1.97 5.97
N SER A 74 0.09 -2.75 6.48
CA SER A 74 -1.19 -2.18 6.94
C SER A 74 -1.04 -1.16 8.09
N LYS A 75 0.09 -1.21 8.83
CA LYS A 75 0.37 -0.32 9.98
C LYS A 75 1.31 0.85 9.64
N ILE A 76 2.00 0.81 8.50
CA ILE A 76 3.01 1.82 8.12
C ILE A 76 2.37 2.87 7.21
N ARG A 77 2.39 4.13 7.66
CA ARG A 77 1.83 5.28 6.94
C ARG A 77 2.80 6.00 6.01
N ARG A 78 4.00 5.43 5.79
CA ARG A 78 5.08 6.04 4.97
C ARG A 78 5.27 5.25 3.68
N LEU A 79 4.59 5.70 2.63
CA LEU A 79 4.52 5.01 1.32
C LEU A 79 5.88 4.84 0.63
N ASN A 80 6.72 5.88 0.66
CA ASN A 80 8.00 5.88 -0.06
C ASN A 80 8.99 4.84 0.49
N GLU A 81 8.85 4.48 1.77
CA GLU A 81 9.72 3.52 2.44
C GLU A 81 9.45 2.06 2.04
N VAL A 82 8.23 1.79 1.56
CA VAL A 82 7.71 0.45 1.31
C VAL A 82 7.86 0.07 -0.18
N LYS A 83 7.70 1.04 -1.08
CA LYS A 83 7.69 0.81 -2.52
C LYS A 83 8.98 0.16 -3.05
N ASN A 84 10.14 0.66 -2.64
CA ASN A 84 11.43 0.16 -3.15
C ASN A 84 11.67 -1.31 -2.76
N PHE A 85 11.39 -1.65 -1.51
CA PHE A 85 11.55 -3.01 -1.01
C PHE A 85 10.59 -4.00 -1.71
N LEU A 86 9.33 -3.60 -1.94
CA LEU A 86 8.36 -4.43 -2.67
C LEU A 86 8.78 -4.63 -4.14
N SER A 87 9.26 -3.60 -4.82
CA SER A 87 9.79 -3.70 -6.19
C SER A 87 10.93 -4.71 -6.26
N LEU A 88 11.88 -4.64 -5.31
CA LEU A 88 12.98 -5.59 -5.24
C LEU A 88 12.51 -7.03 -4.99
N LEU A 89 11.50 -7.23 -4.14
CA LEU A 89 10.93 -8.56 -3.92
C LEU A 89 10.29 -9.12 -5.20
N GLU A 90 9.51 -8.29 -5.91
CA GLU A 90 8.88 -8.66 -7.18
C GLU A 90 9.92 -9.02 -8.24
N GLU A 91 10.99 -8.23 -8.38
CA GLU A 91 12.06 -8.46 -9.35
C GLU A 91 12.88 -9.71 -9.02
N MET A 92 13.20 -9.93 -7.74
CA MET A 92 14.10 -11.01 -7.34
C MET A 92 13.43 -12.38 -7.27
N ASP A 93 12.14 -12.42 -6.92
CA ASP A 93 11.37 -13.64 -6.68
C ASP A 93 9.90 -13.46 -7.10
N THR A 94 9.70 -13.18 -8.40
CA THR A 94 8.39 -12.83 -8.97
C THR A 94 7.31 -13.86 -8.68
N LEU A 95 7.64 -15.16 -8.71
CA LEU A 95 6.68 -16.23 -8.45
C LEU A 95 6.15 -16.17 -7.02
N ASN A 96 7.02 -16.15 -6.02
CA ASN A 96 6.57 -16.12 -4.63
C ASN A 96 5.96 -14.76 -4.26
N PHE A 97 6.47 -13.66 -4.82
CA PHE A 97 5.85 -12.35 -4.67
C PHE A 97 4.41 -12.36 -5.19
N LYS A 98 4.18 -12.83 -6.42
CA LYS A 98 2.84 -12.91 -7.00
C LYS A 98 1.92 -13.84 -6.21
N ARG A 99 2.42 -15.01 -5.81
CA ARG A 99 1.66 -16.05 -5.11
C ARG A 99 1.27 -15.67 -3.68
N HIS A 100 2.19 -15.07 -2.93
CA HIS A 100 2.03 -14.86 -1.49
C HIS A 100 1.78 -13.40 -1.10
N TYR A 101 2.05 -12.44 -1.98
CA TYR A 101 1.79 -11.02 -1.75
C TYR A 101 0.72 -10.45 -2.67
N TYR A 102 0.96 -10.47 -3.98
CA TYR A 102 0.13 -9.74 -4.95
C TYR A 102 -1.27 -10.33 -5.11
N LEU A 103 -1.37 -11.64 -5.39
CA LEU A 103 -2.66 -12.32 -5.60
C LEU A 103 -3.55 -12.29 -4.34
N PRO A 104 -3.05 -12.59 -3.12
CA PRO A 104 -3.87 -12.49 -1.91
C PRO A 104 -4.45 -11.09 -1.70
N LEU A 105 -3.66 -10.04 -1.95
CA LEU A 105 -4.14 -8.65 -1.85
C LEU A 105 -5.16 -8.31 -2.93
N LEU A 106 -4.96 -8.74 -4.18
CA LEU A 106 -5.94 -8.56 -5.26
C LEU A 106 -7.29 -9.22 -4.92
N LEU A 107 -7.26 -10.45 -4.40
CA LEU A 107 -8.46 -11.17 -3.99
C LEU A 107 -9.16 -10.51 -2.82
N GLU A 108 -8.41 -9.93 -1.88
CA GLU A 108 -8.97 -9.16 -0.77
C GLU A 108 -9.61 -7.86 -1.26
N LEU A 109 -8.93 -7.11 -2.14
CA LEU A 109 -9.45 -5.91 -2.79
C LEU A 109 -10.75 -6.20 -3.54
N ARG A 110 -10.78 -7.29 -4.31
CA ARG A 110 -11.94 -7.65 -5.11
C ARG A 110 -13.19 -7.84 -4.26
N LYS A 111 -13.06 -8.44 -3.07
CA LYS A 111 -14.15 -8.67 -2.11
C LYS A 111 -14.71 -7.38 -1.52
N GLN A 112 -13.96 -6.28 -1.56
CA GLN A 112 -14.37 -5.00 -0.99
C GLN A 112 -15.10 -4.10 -2.01
N ILE A 113 -15.06 -4.45 -3.29
CA ILE A 113 -15.71 -3.70 -4.37
C ILE A 113 -16.94 -4.47 -4.85
N ASP A 114 -18.12 -3.89 -4.73
CA ASP A 114 -19.36 -4.47 -5.25
C ASP A 114 -19.77 -3.72 -6.52
N ASP A 115 -19.59 -4.36 -7.67
CA ASP A 115 -19.92 -3.84 -9.00
C ASP A 115 -21.22 -4.44 -9.56
N SER A 116 -22.09 -4.96 -8.70
CA SER A 116 -23.39 -5.52 -9.12
C SER A 116 -24.35 -4.48 -9.72
N ASN A 117 -24.21 -3.22 -9.32
CA ASN A 117 -24.90 -2.07 -9.89
C ASN A 117 -24.13 -0.78 -9.55
N ASP A 118 -24.48 0.31 -10.22
CA ASP A 118 -23.80 1.60 -10.07
C ASP A 118 -23.85 2.11 -8.62
N GLU A 119 -25.00 2.04 -7.95
CA GLU A 119 -25.12 2.53 -6.57
C GLU A 119 -24.18 1.79 -5.59
N ASN A 120 -24.12 0.46 -5.71
CA ASN A 120 -23.22 -0.35 -4.90
C ASN A 120 -21.75 -0.07 -5.24
N LEU A 121 -21.43 0.10 -6.52
CA LEU A 121 -20.07 0.41 -6.97
C LEU A 121 -19.61 1.74 -6.44
N PHE A 122 -20.44 2.77 -6.58
CA PHE A 122 -20.18 4.10 -6.04
C PHE A 122 -19.86 4.03 -4.55
N ASN A 123 -20.74 3.40 -3.77
CA ASN A 123 -20.64 3.35 -2.31
C ASN A 123 -19.43 2.53 -1.84
N THR A 124 -19.20 1.35 -2.41
CA THR A 124 -18.08 0.50 -2.01
C THR A 124 -16.73 1.08 -2.46
N PHE A 125 -16.66 1.63 -3.67
CA PHE A 125 -15.45 2.26 -4.19
C PHE A 125 -15.04 3.48 -3.36
N ILE A 126 -15.96 4.41 -3.07
CA ILE A 126 -15.61 5.61 -2.32
C ILE A 126 -15.18 5.29 -0.88
N LYS A 127 -15.89 4.36 -0.21
CA LYS A 127 -15.58 3.90 1.16
C LYS A 127 -14.27 3.13 1.24
N PHE A 128 -13.91 2.40 0.19
CA PHE A 128 -12.63 1.72 0.11
C PHE A 128 -11.47 2.71 0.24
N PHE A 129 -11.54 3.86 -0.44
CA PHE A 129 -10.43 4.82 -0.47
C PHE A 129 -10.49 5.89 0.61
N ALA A 130 -11.69 6.26 1.06
CA ALA A 130 -11.89 7.41 1.93
C ALA A 130 -12.99 7.18 2.96
N GLN A 131 -12.77 7.71 4.17
CA GLN A 131 -13.76 7.80 5.24
C GLN A 131 -14.71 8.98 5.04
N GLY A 132 -14.28 9.99 4.27
CA GLY A 132 -15.03 11.22 4.09
C GLY A 132 -14.18 12.40 3.66
N VAL A 133 -14.79 13.58 3.63
CA VAL A 133 -14.11 14.83 3.28
C VAL A 133 -14.36 15.90 4.33
N ILE A 134 -13.29 16.51 4.85
CA ILE A 134 -13.38 17.68 5.70
C ILE A 134 -13.49 18.93 4.82
N LEU A 135 -14.46 19.78 5.14
CA LEU A 135 -14.68 21.06 4.46
C LEU A 135 -14.08 22.18 5.31
N HIS A 136 -12.89 22.64 4.96
CA HIS A 136 -12.26 23.72 5.71
C HIS A 136 -12.61 25.09 5.13
N SER A 137 -13.27 25.92 5.93
CA SER A 137 -13.67 27.25 5.50
C SER A 137 -12.47 28.20 5.29
N HIS A 138 -12.52 28.98 4.22
CA HIS A 138 -11.62 30.09 3.92
C HIS A 138 -11.96 31.30 4.81
N LYS A 139 -11.02 32.25 4.91
CA LYS A 139 -11.26 33.51 5.62
C LYS A 139 -12.48 34.21 5.01
N GLY A 140 -13.59 34.28 5.74
CA GLY A 140 -14.85 34.89 5.29
C GLY A 140 -16.06 33.95 5.23
N GLY A 141 -15.89 32.63 5.38
CA GLY A 141 -17.03 31.70 5.42
C GLY A 141 -17.55 31.22 4.06
N GLU A 142 -17.18 31.90 2.98
CA GLU A 142 -17.80 31.70 1.65
C GLU A 142 -17.18 30.59 0.80
N ARG A 143 -15.97 30.11 1.14
CA ARG A 143 -15.25 29.09 0.34
C ARG A 143 -14.75 27.96 1.22
N TYR A 144 -14.72 26.74 0.71
CA TYR A 144 -14.18 25.58 1.41
C TYR A 144 -12.99 24.97 0.65
N TYR A 145 -11.97 24.49 1.38
CA TYR A 145 -10.96 23.60 0.82
C TYR A 145 -11.17 22.17 1.33
N PRO A 146 -11.20 21.17 0.44
CA PRO A 146 -11.39 19.78 0.81
C PRO A 146 -10.11 19.17 1.38
N ASP A 147 -10.24 18.43 2.48
CA ASP A 147 -9.25 17.47 2.97
C ASP A 147 -9.89 16.08 3.01
N VAL A 148 -9.53 15.25 2.02
CA VAL A 148 -10.04 13.87 1.89
C VAL A 148 -9.39 13.01 2.97
N ARG A 149 -10.20 12.48 3.88
CA ARG A 149 -9.77 11.54 4.91
C ARG A 149 -9.66 10.16 4.28
N ILE A 150 -8.43 9.76 3.95
CA ILE A 150 -8.14 8.41 3.42
C ILE A 150 -8.57 7.33 4.42
N ASN A 151 -9.12 6.24 3.92
CA ASN A 151 -9.35 5.03 4.71
C ASN A 151 -8.03 4.28 4.91
N GLU A 152 -7.33 4.60 6.00
CA GLU A 152 -5.95 4.12 6.22
C GLU A 152 -5.85 2.60 6.29
N ASP A 153 -6.86 1.94 6.87
CA ASP A 153 -6.87 0.49 7.12
C ASP A 153 -6.88 -0.31 5.82
N THR A 154 -7.53 0.21 4.78
CA THR A 154 -7.69 -0.42 3.47
C THR A 154 -6.63 0.06 2.48
N VAL A 155 -6.37 1.38 2.42
CA VAL A 155 -5.55 2.01 1.39
C VAL A 155 -4.07 1.71 1.55
N TYR A 156 -3.50 1.74 2.77
CA TYR A 156 -2.05 1.56 2.92
C TYR A 156 -1.59 0.13 2.63
N LYS A 157 -2.44 -0.85 2.98
CA LYS A 157 -2.14 -2.27 2.81
C LYS A 157 -1.93 -2.66 1.35
N ALA A 158 -2.70 -2.09 0.43
CA ALA A 158 -2.70 -2.46 -0.98
C ALA A 158 -2.34 -1.28 -1.91
N ILE A 159 -1.74 -0.21 -1.35
CA ILE A 159 -1.36 1.01 -2.08
C ILE A 159 -0.57 0.74 -3.36
N TYR A 160 0.27 -0.32 -3.35
CA TYR A 160 1.07 -0.72 -4.51
C TYR A 160 0.21 -1.06 -5.74
N ILE A 161 -1.02 -1.51 -5.54
CA ILE A 161 -1.95 -1.96 -6.58
C ILE A 161 -2.78 -0.78 -7.10
N HIS A 162 -3.32 0.05 -6.21
CA HIS A 162 -4.39 0.98 -6.55
C HIS A 162 -4.02 2.47 -6.50
N LEU A 163 -2.74 2.82 -6.27
CA LEU A 163 -2.31 4.22 -6.13
C LEU A 163 -2.82 5.16 -7.25
N PRO A 164 -2.79 4.78 -8.55
CA PRO A 164 -3.33 5.64 -9.60
C PRO A 164 -4.81 5.96 -9.41
N PHE A 165 -5.61 5.00 -8.96
CA PHE A 165 -7.05 5.17 -8.71
C PHE A 165 -7.30 6.02 -7.47
N THR A 166 -6.48 5.87 -6.42
CA THR A 166 -6.53 6.72 -5.23
C THR A 166 -6.29 8.18 -5.57
N ILE A 167 -5.30 8.46 -6.44
CA ILE A 167 -4.99 9.83 -6.89
C ILE A 167 -6.16 10.40 -7.70
N LYS A 168 -6.63 9.66 -8.72
CA LYS A 168 -7.77 10.08 -9.56
C LYS A 168 -9.03 10.35 -8.73
N LEU A 169 -9.36 9.50 -7.76
CA LEU A 169 -10.52 9.72 -6.89
C LEU A 169 -10.33 10.97 -6.03
N ASN A 170 -9.17 11.15 -5.40
CA ASN A 170 -8.90 12.35 -4.63
C ASN A 170 -9.05 13.62 -5.48
N ASP A 171 -8.63 13.60 -6.75
CA ASP A 171 -8.81 14.73 -7.66
C ASP A 171 -10.29 14.97 -7.98
N ILE A 172 -11.07 13.92 -8.27
CA ILE A 172 -12.53 14.02 -8.46
C ILE A 172 -13.19 14.67 -7.24
N LEU A 173 -12.91 14.17 -6.03
CA LEU A 173 -13.53 14.67 -4.79
C LEU A 173 -13.12 16.12 -4.50
N ARG A 174 -11.87 16.49 -4.82
CA ARG A 174 -11.40 17.86 -4.66
C ARG A 174 -12.09 18.82 -5.61
N ASP A 175 -12.30 18.41 -6.85
CA ASP A 175 -12.94 19.25 -7.88
C ASP A 175 -14.40 19.52 -7.54
N VAL A 176 -15.13 18.50 -7.05
CA VAL A 176 -16.54 18.63 -6.61
C VAL A 176 -16.69 19.75 -5.59
N ILE A 177 -15.77 19.85 -4.63
CA ILE A 177 -15.85 20.79 -3.51
C ILE A 177 -15.29 22.17 -3.85
N ARG A 178 -14.40 22.26 -4.85
CA ARG A 178 -13.77 23.53 -5.25
C ARG A 178 -14.59 24.35 -6.24
N ASP A 179 -15.51 23.71 -6.94
CA ASP A 179 -16.34 24.36 -7.93
C ASP A 179 -17.36 25.28 -7.23
N ASP A 180 -17.23 26.59 -7.46
CA ASP A 180 -18.04 27.65 -6.84
C ASP A 180 -19.54 27.53 -7.16
N SER A 181 -19.92 26.74 -8.17
CA SER A 181 -21.34 26.43 -8.45
C SER A 181 -21.92 25.36 -7.52
N ASN A 182 -21.05 24.56 -6.89
CA ASN A 182 -21.43 23.44 -6.04
C ASN A 182 -21.53 23.92 -4.59
N LYS A 183 -22.76 24.18 -4.13
CA LYS A 183 -23.06 24.59 -2.75
C LYS A 183 -22.95 23.42 -1.76
N VAL A 184 -21.90 22.61 -1.83
CA VAL A 184 -21.60 21.62 -0.78
C VAL A 184 -21.03 22.39 0.42
N THR A 185 -21.94 23.05 1.13
CA THR A 185 -21.63 24.04 2.19
C THR A 185 -21.86 23.48 3.58
N ASP A 186 -22.61 22.39 3.66
CA ASP A 186 -22.90 21.57 4.81
C ASP A 186 -22.35 20.15 4.60
N GLY A 187 -21.87 19.55 5.68
CA GLY A 187 -21.57 18.11 5.69
C GLY A 187 -22.87 17.31 5.74
N ASN A 188 -22.81 16.05 6.18
CA ASN A 188 -24.01 15.25 6.48
C ASN A 188 -24.61 15.64 7.84
N ASP A 189 -24.78 16.94 8.10
CA ASP A 189 -24.98 17.52 9.44
C ASP A 189 -23.89 17.15 10.46
N GLU A 190 -22.76 16.61 9.98
CA GLU A 190 -21.63 16.23 10.81
C GLU A 190 -20.61 17.35 10.92
N LEU A 191 -20.09 17.48 12.14
CA LEU A 191 -19.02 18.39 12.47
C LEU A 191 -17.83 17.61 13.05
N LYS A 192 -16.63 17.83 12.53
CA LYS A 192 -15.39 17.26 13.07
C LYS A 192 -14.53 18.32 13.74
N LEU A 193 -13.87 17.92 14.82
CA LEU A 193 -12.80 18.73 15.41
C LEU A 193 -11.54 18.59 14.55
N ASP A 194 -11.20 19.65 13.82
CA ASP A 194 -9.92 19.77 13.16
C ASP A 194 -8.85 20.23 14.16
N LYS A 195 -7.82 19.40 14.34
CA LYS A 195 -6.65 19.68 15.18
C LYS A 195 -5.49 20.31 14.38
N GLY A 196 -5.69 20.59 13.10
CA GLY A 196 -4.70 21.20 12.22
C GLY A 196 -4.36 22.65 12.58
N ARG A 197 -3.10 23.04 12.36
CA ARG A 197 -2.58 24.44 12.44
C ARG A 197 -2.91 25.21 13.74
N GLY A 198 -2.92 24.53 14.89
CA GLY A 198 -2.87 25.17 16.21
C GLY A 198 -4.17 25.81 16.71
N LYS A 199 -5.32 25.56 16.07
CA LYS A 199 -6.64 25.94 16.61
C LYS A 199 -7.63 24.79 16.45
N ASN A 200 -8.22 24.35 17.56
CA ASN A 200 -9.36 23.44 17.55
C ASN A 200 -10.54 24.15 16.88
N ARG A 201 -10.87 23.75 15.65
CA ARG A 201 -12.03 24.28 14.92
C ARG A 201 -12.99 23.15 14.63
N VAL A 202 -14.27 23.46 14.81
CA VAL A 202 -15.36 22.57 14.42
C VAL A 202 -15.67 22.89 12.97
N VAL A 203 -15.52 21.90 12.09
CA VAL A 203 -15.67 22.07 10.63
C VAL A 203 -16.66 21.05 10.07
N PRO A 204 -17.43 21.41 9.02
CA PRO A 204 -18.30 20.46 8.35
C PRO A 204 -17.52 19.25 7.81
N TYR A 205 -18.16 18.09 7.87
CA TYR A 205 -17.57 16.82 7.44
C TYR A 205 -18.60 16.02 6.64
N ILE A 206 -18.18 15.58 5.45
CA ILE A 206 -18.93 14.63 4.65
C ILE A 206 -18.49 13.24 5.06
N ASN A 207 -19.33 12.49 5.77
CA ASN A 207 -19.06 11.14 6.22
C ASN A 207 -19.57 10.12 5.20
N PHE A 208 -18.66 9.33 4.63
CA PHE A 208 -19.04 8.36 3.61
C PHE A 208 -19.77 7.14 4.17
N ASP A 209 -19.78 6.92 5.49
CA ASP A 209 -20.60 5.90 6.13
C ASP A 209 -22.09 6.28 6.27
N LYS A 210 -22.44 7.53 5.94
CA LYS A 210 -23.82 8.06 5.98
C LYS A 210 -24.34 8.38 4.58
N ASP A 211 -25.64 8.68 4.50
CA ASP A 211 -26.28 9.17 3.28
C ASP A 211 -25.68 10.50 2.85
N LEU A 212 -24.99 10.49 1.70
CA LEU A 212 -24.29 11.66 1.16
C LEU A 212 -25.25 12.82 0.83
N PRO A 213 -24.81 14.09 0.95
CA PRO A 213 -25.60 15.21 0.47
C PRO A 213 -25.91 15.02 -1.02
N PHE A 214 -27.16 15.28 -1.42
CA PHE A 214 -27.62 15.00 -2.78
C PHE A 214 -26.76 15.72 -3.82
N GLU A 215 -26.45 16.99 -3.58
CA GLU A 215 -25.64 17.83 -4.44
C GLU A 215 -24.26 17.22 -4.62
N PHE A 216 -23.60 16.85 -3.52
CA PHE A 216 -22.28 16.23 -3.56
C PHE A 216 -22.28 14.94 -4.38
N LYS A 217 -23.27 14.08 -4.13
CA LYS A 217 -23.39 12.80 -4.83
C LYS A 217 -23.65 13.01 -6.32
N ASP A 218 -24.63 13.83 -6.68
CA ASP A 218 -25.04 14.08 -8.08
C ASP A 218 -23.85 14.53 -8.96
N ILE A 219 -23.04 15.47 -8.45
CA ILE A 219 -21.88 16.00 -9.17
C ILE A 219 -20.79 14.94 -9.39
N CYS A 220 -20.54 14.10 -8.38
CA CYS A 220 -19.42 13.16 -8.42
C CYS A 220 -19.79 11.77 -8.97
N PHE A 221 -21.08 11.42 -8.97
CA PHE A 221 -21.56 10.06 -9.22
C PHE A 221 -20.98 9.46 -10.49
N ASN A 222 -21.24 10.06 -11.64
CA ASN A 222 -20.80 9.51 -12.94
C ASN A 222 -19.27 9.39 -13.04
N LYS A 223 -18.52 10.34 -12.47
CA LYS A 223 -17.05 10.31 -12.47
C LYS A 223 -16.52 9.18 -11.59
N VAL A 224 -17.12 9.00 -10.41
CA VAL A 224 -16.76 7.94 -9.46
C VAL A 224 -17.14 6.56 -10.02
N ILE A 225 -18.31 6.41 -10.64
CA ILE A 225 -18.71 5.16 -11.32
C ILE A 225 -17.74 4.81 -12.42
N SER A 226 -17.42 5.76 -13.32
CA SER A 226 -16.49 5.52 -14.41
C SER A 226 -15.13 5.03 -13.90
N LEU A 227 -14.61 5.66 -12.85
CA LEU A 227 -13.36 5.26 -12.22
C LEU A 227 -13.46 3.90 -11.49
N GLY A 228 -14.58 3.65 -10.81
CA GLY A 228 -14.87 2.38 -10.13
C GLY A 228 -14.95 1.21 -11.10
N THR A 229 -15.56 1.41 -12.26
CA THR A 229 -15.62 0.40 -13.32
C THR A 229 -14.23 0.13 -13.90
N GLU A 230 -13.43 1.17 -14.15
CA GLU A 230 -12.04 1.03 -14.58
C GLU A 230 -11.24 0.19 -13.56
N PHE A 231 -11.43 0.47 -12.27
CA PHE A 231 -10.77 -0.24 -11.18
C PHE A 231 -11.21 -1.70 -11.04
N SER A 232 -12.52 -1.98 -11.11
CA SER A 232 -13.02 -3.36 -11.04
C SER A 232 -12.49 -4.21 -12.19
N LEU A 233 -12.53 -3.67 -13.42
CA LEU A 233 -11.97 -4.33 -14.60
C LEU A 233 -10.46 -4.56 -14.45
N HIS A 234 -9.73 -3.57 -13.92
CA HIS A 234 -8.31 -3.70 -13.63
C HIS A 234 -8.02 -4.82 -12.63
N ILE A 235 -8.73 -4.88 -11.49
CA ILE A 235 -8.56 -5.96 -10.50
C ILE A 235 -8.83 -7.33 -11.13
N ASN A 236 -9.95 -7.49 -11.85
CA ASN A 236 -10.32 -8.78 -12.46
C ASN A 236 -9.26 -9.24 -13.47
N LYS A 237 -8.72 -8.31 -14.26
CA LYS A 237 -7.64 -8.59 -15.20
C LYS A 237 -6.36 -9.01 -14.47
N GLU A 238 -5.93 -8.24 -13.47
CA GLU A 238 -4.71 -8.52 -12.71
C GLU A 238 -4.78 -9.86 -11.97
N ILE A 239 -5.94 -10.23 -11.42
CA ILE A 239 -6.17 -11.56 -10.82
C ILE A 239 -5.91 -12.64 -11.86
N LYS A 240 -6.61 -12.57 -13.00
CA LYS A 240 -6.50 -13.58 -14.07
C LYS A 240 -5.07 -13.70 -14.61
N ASP A 241 -4.41 -12.57 -14.86
CA ASP A 241 -3.04 -12.54 -15.38
C ASP A 241 -2.05 -13.10 -14.35
N THR A 242 -2.28 -12.84 -13.06
CA THR A 242 -1.46 -13.34 -11.96
C THR A 242 -1.64 -14.84 -11.73
N GLU A 243 -2.88 -15.34 -11.72
CA GLU A 243 -3.19 -16.77 -11.62
C GLU A 243 -2.54 -17.55 -12.76
N LYS A 244 -2.76 -17.10 -14.01
CA LYS A 244 -2.14 -17.70 -15.21
C LYS A 244 -0.62 -17.72 -15.13
N PHE A 245 -0.01 -16.65 -14.62
CA PHE A 245 1.44 -16.60 -14.43
C PHE A 245 1.91 -17.66 -13.43
N ILE A 246 1.25 -17.76 -12.27
CA ILE A 246 1.60 -18.72 -11.21
C ILE A 246 1.46 -20.16 -11.71
N GLU A 247 0.36 -20.49 -12.38
CA GLU A 247 0.12 -21.81 -12.97
C GLU A 247 1.24 -22.20 -13.94
N LYS A 248 1.53 -21.33 -14.91
CA LYS A 248 2.58 -21.55 -15.91
C LYS A 248 3.96 -21.71 -15.26
N SER A 249 4.30 -20.91 -14.26
CA SER A 249 5.57 -21.02 -13.56
C SER A 249 5.71 -22.34 -12.80
N ILE A 250 4.63 -22.84 -12.19
CA ILE A 250 4.64 -24.13 -11.49
C ILE A 250 4.76 -25.30 -12.46
N GLU A 251 4.11 -25.24 -13.63
CA GLU A 251 4.25 -26.25 -14.68
C GLU A 251 5.69 -26.36 -15.18
N ILE A 252 6.32 -25.22 -15.49
CA ILE A 252 7.72 -25.19 -15.93
C ILE A 252 8.64 -25.81 -14.87
N ASP A 253 8.47 -25.47 -13.60
CA ASP A 253 9.28 -26.04 -12.52
C ASP A 253 9.12 -27.57 -12.41
N LYS A 254 7.91 -28.10 -12.65
CA LYS A 254 7.67 -29.55 -12.68
C LYS A 254 8.37 -30.22 -13.86
N ASP A 255 8.22 -29.65 -15.06
CA ASP A 255 8.87 -30.19 -16.27
C ASP A 255 10.39 -30.25 -16.10
N PHE A 256 11.00 -29.27 -15.42
CA PHE A 256 12.43 -29.30 -15.10
C PHE A 256 12.81 -30.37 -14.08
N VAL A 257 11.96 -30.64 -13.09
CA VAL A 257 12.21 -31.72 -12.11
C VAL A 257 12.08 -33.08 -12.77
N ASP A 258 11.13 -33.25 -13.69
CA ASP A 258 10.93 -34.50 -14.43
C ASP A 258 12.06 -34.80 -15.45
N LEU A 259 12.91 -33.81 -15.75
CA LEU A 259 14.09 -33.93 -16.62
C LEU A 259 15.39 -34.37 -15.90
N ILE A 260 15.40 -34.46 -14.56
CA ILE A 260 16.58 -34.82 -13.73
C ILE A 260 16.41 -36.23 -13.15
#